data_AF-A0A963BFT0-F1
#
_entry.id   AF-A0A963BFT0-F1
#
_cell.length_a   1.000
_cell.length_b   1.000
_cell.length_c   1.000
_cell.angle_alpha   90.00
_cell.angle_beta   90.00
_cell.angle_gamma   90.00
#
_symmetry.space_group_name_H-M   'P 1'
#
loop_
_entity.id
_entity.type
_entity.pdbx_description
1 polymer ?
#
loop_
_entity_poly.entity_id
_entity_poly.type
_entity_poly.pdbx_seq_one_letter_code
_entity_poly.pdbx_strand_id
1 'polypeptide(L)'
;MIGLGLSAAIQLFVLAALLLSFERLVYVYASRLPADFARHCAKLRIGRDPVSALERLFYFFKLIQFAVFAVWIFALSDGSPHITPDPAALVIGAGLVLFGQFLNLSAFWRLGRVGIFYGSQFGHAVVWCEKFPFSTFRHPQYLGTVLSIWGLLLFFRFPAMDWFLLPVLQTVYYILGSHFEGAEPGSPDEAETAAEAVR
;
A
#
# COMPACT_ATOMS: atom_id res chain seq x y z
N MET A 1 21.22 16.89 21.46
CA MET A 1 19.79 17.28 21.48
C MET A 1 19.52 18.13 20.25
N ILE A 2 18.96 17.56 19.19
CA ILE A 2 18.43 18.34 18.08
C ILE A 2 17.01 17.81 17.85
N GLY A 3 16.05 18.33 18.61
CA GLY A 3 14.67 18.24 18.19
C GLY A 3 14.54 18.97 16.86
N LEU A 4 14.00 18.29 15.83
CA LEU A 4 13.80 18.91 14.53
C LEU A 4 12.93 20.16 14.71
N GLY A 5 13.40 21.31 14.22
CA GLY A 5 12.58 22.51 14.17
C GLY A 5 11.33 22.28 13.30
N LEU A 6 10.25 23.02 13.57
CA LEU A 6 8.97 22.89 12.85
C LEU A 6 9.13 22.89 11.32
N SER A 7 10.00 23.75 10.79
CA SER A 7 10.31 23.79 9.35
C SER A 7 10.87 22.47 8.83
N ALA A 8 11.74 21.81 9.59
CA ALA A 8 12.37 20.56 9.18
C ALA A 8 11.38 19.38 9.28
N ALA A 9 10.49 19.37 10.27
CA ALA A 9 9.41 18.39 10.36
C ALA A 9 8.43 18.50 9.18
N ILE A 10 8.08 19.72 8.76
CA ILE A 10 7.24 19.96 7.58
C ILE A 10 7.95 19.48 6.31
N GLN A 11 9.23 19.81 6.12
CA GLN A 11 10.02 19.33 4.98
C GLN A 11 10.09 17.81 4.92
N LEU A 12 10.29 17.16 6.07
CA LEU A 12 10.30 15.70 6.18
C LEU A 12 8.94 15.10 5.78
N PHE A 13 7.85 15.70 6.26
CA PHE A 13 6.50 15.26 5.91
C PHE A 13 6.20 15.42 4.42
N VAL A 14 6.56 16.56 3.81
CA VAL A 14 6.39 16.79 2.37
C VAL A 14 7.21 15.79 1.56
N LEU A 15 8.46 15.54 1.96
CA LEU A 15 9.31 14.54 1.30
C LEU A 15 8.71 13.13 1.41
N ALA A 16 8.24 12.74 2.60
CA ALA A 16 7.55 11.48 2.81
C ALA A 16 6.31 11.38 1.91
N ALA A 17 5.52 12.45 1.82
CA ALA A 17 4.32 12.49 1.00
C ALA A 17 4.63 12.32 -0.49
N LEU A 18 5.68 12.96 -1.00
CA LEU A 18 6.12 12.82 -2.38
C LEU A 18 6.60 11.38 -2.66
N LEU A 19 7.51 10.85 -1.82
CA LEU A 19 8.07 9.52 -2.01
C LEU A 19 7.00 8.42 -1.96
N LEU A 20 6.07 8.52 -1.01
CA LEU A 20 5.00 7.54 -0.85
C LEU A 20 3.91 7.67 -1.91
N SER A 21 3.70 8.87 -2.49
CA SER A 21 2.73 9.05 -3.58
C SER A 21 3.17 8.38 -4.86
N PHE A 22 4.49 8.30 -5.09
CA PHE A 22 5.05 7.79 -6.33
C PHE A 22 4.67 6.33 -6.57
N GLU A 23 4.64 5.51 -5.52
CA GLU A 23 4.14 4.13 -5.59
C GLU A 23 2.72 4.09 -6.19
N ARG A 24 1.79 4.89 -5.63
CA ARG A 24 0.39 4.90 -6.07
C ARG A 24 0.22 5.38 -7.50
N LEU A 25 0.98 6.41 -7.90
CA LEU A 25 0.98 6.90 -9.28
C LEU A 25 1.42 5.81 -10.27
N VAL A 26 2.42 5.00 -9.90
CA VAL A 26 2.88 3.89 -10.73
C VAL A 26 1.84 2.77 -10.82
N TYR A 27 1.14 2.44 -9.72
CA TYR A 27 0.03 1.47 -9.76
C TYR A 27 -1.14 1.95 -10.63
N VAL A 28 -1.56 3.21 -10.49
CA VAL A 28 -2.61 3.79 -11.34
C VAL A 28 -2.19 3.77 -12.81
N TYR A 29 -0.93 4.11 -13.11
CA TYR A 29 -0.38 4.04 -14.47
C TYR A 29 -0.39 2.60 -15.02
N ALA A 30 0.08 1.62 -14.24
CA ALA A 30 0.10 0.22 -14.63
C ALA A 30 -1.32 -0.33 -14.87
N SER A 31 -2.29 0.09 -14.06
CA SER A 31 -3.70 -0.32 -14.18
C SER A 31 -4.40 0.31 -15.38
N ARG A 32 -4.23 1.63 -15.61
CA ARG A 32 -4.95 2.39 -16.65
C ARG A 32 -4.35 2.28 -18.04
N LEU A 33 -3.03 2.16 -18.14
CA LEU A 33 -2.29 2.11 -19.39
C LEU A 33 -1.35 0.90 -19.42
N PRO A 34 -1.89 -0.34 -19.29
CA PRO A 34 -1.08 -1.55 -19.11
C PRO A 34 -0.13 -1.81 -20.29
N ALA A 35 -0.55 -1.50 -21.52
CA ALA A 35 0.28 -1.66 -22.72
C ALA A 35 1.48 -0.70 -22.73
N ASP A 36 1.28 0.56 -22.33
CA ASP A 36 2.37 1.53 -22.26
C ASP A 36 3.28 1.25 -21.07
N PHE A 37 2.73 0.81 -19.94
CA PHE A 37 3.51 0.32 -18.81
C PHE A 37 4.42 -0.84 -19.23
N ALA A 38 3.87 -1.85 -19.88
CA ALA A 38 4.62 -3.00 -20.40
C ALA A 38 5.75 -2.56 -21.35
N ARG A 39 5.47 -1.62 -22.26
CA ARG A 39 6.46 -1.05 -23.19
C ARG A 39 7.60 -0.33 -22.47
N HIS A 40 7.28 0.47 -21.46
CA HIS A 40 8.29 1.18 -20.66
C HIS A 40 9.12 0.23 -19.82
N CYS A 41 8.51 -0.78 -19.18
CA CYS A 41 9.25 -1.81 -18.44
C CYS A 41 10.18 -2.59 -19.35
N ALA A 42 9.76 -2.96 -20.56
CA ALA A 42 10.62 -3.62 -21.55
C ALA A 42 11.80 -2.72 -21.96
N LYS A 43 11.55 -1.43 -22.24
CA LYS A 43 12.59 -0.45 -22.59
C LYS A 43 13.62 -0.26 -21.48
N LEU A 44 13.16 -0.18 -20.24
CA LEU A 44 13.99 -0.01 -19.04
C LEU A 44 14.55 -1.33 -18.50
N ARG A 45 14.21 -2.46 -19.12
CA ARG A 45 14.61 -3.82 -18.70
C ARG A 45 14.25 -4.14 -17.25
N ILE A 46 13.09 -3.64 -16.80
CA ILE A 46 12.54 -3.92 -15.47
C ILE A 46 11.70 -5.19 -15.59
N GLY A 47 12.16 -6.28 -14.99
CA GLY A 47 11.46 -7.57 -15.06
C GLY A 47 11.62 -8.28 -16.41
N ARG A 48 11.10 -9.50 -16.50
CA ARG A 48 11.05 -10.28 -17.76
C ARG A 48 9.76 -10.02 -18.55
N ASP A 49 8.71 -9.68 -17.82
CA ASP A 49 7.35 -9.43 -18.27
C ASP A 49 6.73 -8.37 -17.34
N PRO A 50 5.60 -7.75 -17.71
CA PRO A 50 5.00 -6.67 -16.94
C PRO A 50 4.58 -7.05 -15.52
N VAL A 51 4.13 -8.29 -15.29
CA VAL A 51 3.78 -8.82 -13.95
C VAL A 51 5.05 -8.85 -13.09
N SER A 52 6.12 -9.44 -13.60
CA SER A 52 7.42 -9.49 -12.92
C SER A 52 8.03 -8.10 -12.73
N ALA A 53 7.74 -7.14 -13.61
CA ALA A 53 8.18 -5.76 -13.48
C ALA A 53 7.48 -5.07 -12.31
N LEU A 54 6.14 -5.20 -12.24
CA LEU A 54 5.33 -4.64 -11.18
C LEU A 54 5.65 -5.27 -9.82
N GLU A 55 5.94 -6.57 -9.77
CA GLU A 55 6.43 -7.27 -8.59
C GLU A 55 7.77 -6.71 -8.08
N ARG A 56 8.74 -6.45 -8.97
CA ARG A 56 10.02 -5.82 -8.58
C ARG A 56 9.82 -4.41 -8.06
N LEU A 57 8.97 -3.64 -8.72
CA LEU A 57 8.60 -2.29 -8.29
C LEU A 57 7.91 -2.31 -6.93
N PHE A 58 7.04 -3.30 -6.66
CA PHE A 58 6.43 -3.50 -5.34
C PHE A 58 7.49 -3.64 -4.24
N TYR A 59 8.48 -4.53 -4.42
CA TYR A 59 9.56 -4.69 -3.43
C TYR A 59 10.40 -3.41 -3.27
N PHE A 60 10.68 -2.72 -4.37
CA PHE A 60 11.38 -1.44 -4.35
C PHE A 60 10.58 -0.37 -3.58
N PHE A 61 9.28 -0.26 -3.81
CA PHE A 61 8.42 0.67 -3.07
C PHE A 61 8.27 0.28 -1.61
N LYS A 62 8.22 -1.01 -1.27
CA LYS A 62 8.27 -1.46 0.13
C LYS A 62 9.57 -1.04 0.82
N LEU A 63 10.70 -1.10 0.13
CA LEU A 63 11.97 -0.59 0.67
C LEU A 63 11.90 0.92 0.94
N ILE A 64 11.37 1.71 -0.01
CA ILE A 64 11.16 3.15 0.18
C ILE A 64 10.21 3.41 1.36
N GLN A 65 9.08 2.70 1.42
CA GLN A 65 8.09 2.85 2.48
C GLN A 65 8.69 2.56 3.87
N PHE A 66 9.44 1.47 4.01
CA PHE A 66 10.14 1.16 5.26
C PHE A 66 11.20 2.20 5.60
N ALA A 67 11.97 2.68 4.62
CA ALA A 67 12.96 3.74 4.84
C ALA A 67 12.29 5.04 5.31
N VAL A 68 11.19 5.45 4.69
CA VAL A 68 10.42 6.64 5.08
C VAL A 68 9.90 6.49 6.50
N PHE A 69 9.31 5.35 6.87
CA PHE A 69 8.82 5.13 8.24
C PHE A 69 9.94 5.07 9.26
N ALA A 70 11.07 4.43 8.93
CA ALA A 70 12.24 4.42 9.81
C ALA A 70 12.77 5.85 10.02
N VAL A 71 13.00 6.61 8.95
CA VAL A 71 13.44 8.02 9.07
C VAL A 71 12.43 8.84 9.87
N TRP A 72 11.13 8.67 9.61
CA TRP A 72 10.07 9.35 10.36
C TRP A 72 10.09 9.01 11.85
N ILE A 73 10.30 7.75 12.20
CA ILE A 73 10.38 7.29 13.59
C ILE A 73 11.63 7.84 14.27
N PHE A 74 12.79 7.69 13.65
CA PHE A 74 14.08 8.04 14.26
C PHE A 74 14.30 9.55 14.32
N ALA A 75 14.05 10.28 13.24
CA ALA A 75 14.37 11.70 13.14
C ALA A 75 13.55 12.55 14.12
N LEU A 76 12.32 12.12 14.43
CA LEU A 76 11.39 12.82 15.31
C LEU A 76 11.34 12.20 16.72
N SER A 77 12.15 11.18 16.99
CA SER A 77 12.34 10.56 18.33
C SER A 77 13.78 10.74 18.83
N ASP A 78 14.38 11.90 18.55
CA ASP A 78 15.75 12.26 18.96
C ASP A 78 16.85 11.23 18.57
N GLY A 79 16.61 10.46 17.50
CA GLY A 79 17.55 9.47 16.97
C GLY A 79 17.38 8.05 17.52
N SER A 80 16.38 7.78 18.37
CA SER A 80 16.10 6.43 18.88
C SER A 80 14.61 6.08 18.80
N PRO A 81 14.22 4.90 18.32
CA PRO A 81 12.82 4.50 18.29
C PRO A 81 12.34 4.22 19.71
N HIS A 82 11.24 4.86 20.11
CA HIS A 82 10.61 4.60 21.40
C HIS A 82 9.40 3.70 21.20
N ILE A 83 9.27 2.67 22.03
CA ILE A 83 8.06 1.87 22.09
C ILE A 83 7.09 2.61 23.00
N THR A 84 5.82 2.74 22.59
CA THR A 84 4.81 3.41 23.41
C THR A 84 4.69 2.74 24.79
N PRO A 85 4.68 3.51 25.90
CA PRO A 85 4.48 2.95 27.24
C PRO A 85 3.01 2.60 27.51
N ASP A 86 2.08 3.01 26.64
CA ASP A 86 0.65 2.76 26.77
C ASP A 86 0.32 1.30 26.39
N PRO A 87 -0.16 0.45 27.33
CA PRO A 87 -0.44 -0.96 27.05
C PRO A 87 -1.54 -1.18 26.01
N ALA A 88 -2.54 -0.30 25.96
CA ALA A 88 -3.63 -0.42 24.99
C ALA A 88 -3.11 -0.11 23.59
N ALA A 89 -2.31 0.94 23.42
CA ALA A 89 -1.66 1.27 22.16
C ALA A 89 -0.73 0.15 21.67
N LEU A 90 -0.02 -0.53 22.58
CA LEU A 90 0.80 -1.70 22.23
C LEU A 90 -0.04 -2.86 21.69
N VAL A 91 -1.09 -3.25 22.43
CA VAL A 91 -1.94 -4.38 22.06
C VAL A 91 -2.69 -4.09 20.76
N ILE A 92 -3.29 -2.91 20.64
CA ILE A 92 -3.99 -2.48 19.42
C ILE A 92 -3.00 -2.39 18.26
N GLY A 93 -1.82 -1.79 18.47
CA GLY A 93 -0.82 -1.61 17.44
C GLY A 93 -0.32 -2.94 16.88
N ALA A 94 0.04 -3.87 17.76
CA ALA A 94 0.44 -5.22 17.37
C ALA A 94 -0.71 -5.97 16.68
N GLY A 95 -1.93 -5.89 17.21
CA GLY A 95 -3.12 -6.50 16.62
C GLY A 95 -3.39 -6.02 15.19
N LEU A 96 -3.29 -4.71 14.96
CA LEU A 96 -3.46 -4.10 13.64
C LEU A 96 -2.38 -4.56 12.64
N VAL A 97 -1.11 -4.63 13.07
CA VAL A 97 -0.02 -5.16 12.23
C VAL A 97 -0.26 -6.62 11.89
N LEU A 98 -0.53 -7.47 12.89
CA LEU A 98 -0.72 -8.90 12.67
C LEU A 98 -1.92 -9.19 11.76
N PHE A 99 -3.05 -8.53 12.01
CA PHE A 99 -4.24 -8.69 11.18
C PHE A 99 -4.01 -8.14 9.77
N GLY A 100 -3.33 -7.01 9.64
CA GLY A 100 -3.00 -6.44 8.34
C GLY A 100 -2.09 -7.35 7.50
N GLN A 101 -1.07 -7.94 8.11
CA GLN A 101 -0.20 -8.92 7.45
C GLN A 101 -0.97 -10.21 7.11
N PHE A 102 -1.86 -10.67 7.98
CA PHE A 102 -2.73 -11.81 7.71
C PHE A 102 -3.61 -11.59 6.47
N LEU A 103 -4.20 -10.39 6.31
CA LEU A 103 -4.97 -10.04 5.11
C LEU A 103 -4.10 -10.05 3.85
N ASN A 104 -2.90 -9.46 3.90
CA ASN A 104 -1.97 -9.45 2.78
C ASN A 104 -1.57 -10.87 2.37
N LEU A 105 -1.14 -11.70 3.31
CA LEU A 105 -0.74 -13.09 3.06
C LEU A 105 -1.91 -13.91 2.53
N SER A 106 -3.10 -13.73 3.09
CA SER A 106 -4.30 -14.44 2.62
C SER A 106 -4.66 -14.03 1.19
N ALA A 107 -4.55 -12.75 0.83
CA ALA A 107 -4.78 -12.30 -0.54
C ALA A 107 -3.78 -12.93 -1.52
N PHE A 108 -2.48 -12.90 -1.18
CA PHE A 108 -1.42 -13.55 -1.97
C PHE A 108 -1.65 -15.05 -2.12
N TRP A 109 -2.07 -15.74 -1.06
CA TRP A 109 -2.34 -17.17 -1.11
C TRP A 109 -3.53 -17.53 -2.02
N ARG A 110 -4.54 -16.65 -2.12
CA ARG A 110 -5.74 -16.87 -2.93
C ARG A 110 -5.54 -16.54 -4.41
N LEU A 111 -4.98 -15.38 -4.74
CA LEU A 111 -4.84 -14.91 -6.13
C LEU A 111 -3.50 -15.27 -6.76
N GLY A 112 -2.50 -15.60 -5.94
CA GLY A 112 -1.14 -15.85 -6.38
C GLY A 112 -0.48 -14.62 -7.00
N ARG A 113 0.78 -14.79 -7.41
CA ARG A 113 1.61 -13.71 -7.97
C ARG A 113 0.94 -12.98 -9.14
N VAL A 114 0.38 -13.72 -10.09
CA VAL A 114 -0.20 -13.16 -11.32
C VAL A 114 -1.45 -12.34 -11.02
N GLY A 115 -2.35 -12.84 -10.16
CA GLY A 115 -3.56 -12.08 -9.80
C GLY A 115 -3.26 -10.84 -8.97
N ILE A 116 -2.26 -10.88 -8.09
CA ILE A 116 -1.88 -9.72 -7.25
C ILE A 116 -1.23 -8.60 -8.05
N PHE A 117 -0.43 -8.95 -9.07
CA PHE A 117 0.33 -7.99 -9.87
C PHE A 117 -0.27 -7.75 -11.25
N TYR A 118 -1.58 -7.44 -11.27
CA TYR A 118 -2.31 -6.98 -12.46
C TYR A 118 -2.23 -7.92 -13.67
N GLY A 119 -2.21 -9.23 -13.42
CA GLY A 119 -2.16 -10.22 -14.48
C GLY A 119 -3.30 -10.07 -15.48
N SER A 120 -4.52 -9.78 -15.03
CA SER A 120 -5.69 -9.56 -15.88
C SER A 120 -5.49 -8.39 -16.85
N GLN A 121 -4.98 -7.25 -16.38
CA GLN A 121 -4.67 -6.07 -17.21
C GLN A 121 -3.53 -6.34 -18.19
N PHE A 122 -2.60 -7.23 -17.83
CA PHE A 122 -1.51 -7.67 -18.71
C PHE A 122 -1.88 -8.86 -19.62
N GLY A 123 -3.16 -9.25 -19.67
CA GLY A 123 -3.68 -10.27 -20.58
C GLY A 123 -3.56 -11.72 -20.09
N HIS A 124 -3.25 -11.94 -18.81
CA HIS A 124 -3.29 -13.25 -18.19
C HIS A 124 -4.70 -13.60 -17.71
N ALA A 125 -5.09 -14.87 -17.87
CA ALA A 125 -6.31 -15.38 -17.25
C ALA A 125 -6.09 -15.49 -15.72
N VAL A 126 -6.80 -14.64 -14.96
CA VAL A 126 -6.78 -14.64 -13.49
C VAL A 126 -8.07 -15.25 -12.98
N VAL A 127 -7.96 -16.25 -12.10
CA VAL A 127 -9.12 -16.83 -11.42
C VAL A 127 -9.39 -16.03 -10.16
N TRP A 128 -10.46 -15.24 -10.18
CA TRP A 128 -10.90 -14.47 -9.02
C TRP A 128 -11.42 -15.38 -7.91
N CYS A 129 -11.17 -14.99 -6.66
CA CYS A 129 -11.60 -15.73 -5.49
C CYS A 129 -12.70 -14.98 -4.76
N GLU A 130 -13.83 -15.64 -4.52
CA GLU A 130 -14.95 -15.09 -3.73
C GLU A 130 -14.91 -15.50 -2.26
N LYS A 131 -13.84 -16.18 -1.82
CA LYS A 131 -13.65 -16.59 -0.41
C LYS A 131 -12.91 -15.51 0.35
N PHE A 132 -12.92 -15.62 1.69
CA PHE A 132 -12.11 -14.76 2.54
C PHE A 132 -10.64 -14.72 2.06
N PRO A 133 -10.03 -13.52 1.93
CA PRO A 133 -10.52 -12.22 2.42
C PRO A 133 -11.41 -11.42 1.45
N PHE A 134 -11.52 -11.83 0.20
CA PHE A 134 -12.25 -11.12 -0.86
C PHE A 134 -13.77 -11.17 -0.71
N SER A 135 -14.31 -12.16 0.01
CA SER A 135 -15.73 -12.22 0.40
C SER A 135 -16.17 -11.07 1.32
N THR A 136 -15.21 -10.45 2.01
CA THR A 136 -15.48 -9.52 3.11
C THR A 136 -14.94 -8.13 2.81
N PHE A 137 -13.79 -8.05 2.15
CA PHE A 137 -13.12 -6.79 1.83
C PHE A 137 -12.90 -6.69 0.33
N ARG A 138 -13.28 -5.54 -0.24
CA ARG A 138 -13.06 -5.23 -1.67
C ARG A 138 -11.56 -5.19 -2.02
N HIS A 139 -10.76 -4.54 -1.18
CA HIS A 139 -9.31 -4.41 -1.37
C HIS A 139 -8.55 -4.90 -0.11
N PRO A 140 -8.49 -6.22 0.14
CA PRO A 140 -7.92 -6.75 1.37
C PRO A 140 -6.45 -6.41 1.56
N GLN A 141 -5.68 -6.27 0.47
CA GLN A 141 -4.27 -5.85 0.53
C GLN A 141 -4.11 -4.38 0.93
N TYR A 142 -5.03 -3.53 0.50
CA TYR A 142 -4.97 -2.08 0.76
C TYR A 142 -5.33 -1.86 2.22
N LEU A 143 -6.42 -2.49 2.66
CA LEU A 143 -6.78 -2.53 4.07
C LEU A 143 -5.64 -3.11 4.92
N GLY A 144 -5.08 -4.25 4.53
CA GLY A 144 -4.00 -4.89 5.28
C GLY A 144 -2.76 -4.01 5.42
N THR A 145 -2.38 -3.31 4.34
CA THR A 145 -1.27 -2.35 4.38
C THR A 145 -1.58 -1.15 5.26
N VAL A 146 -2.76 -0.53 5.12
CA VAL A 146 -3.17 0.62 5.93
C VAL A 146 -3.20 0.26 7.42
N LEU A 147 -3.80 -0.88 7.80
CA LEU A 147 -3.82 -1.35 9.19
C LEU A 147 -2.41 -1.58 9.74
N SER A 148 -1.51 -2.12 8.92
CA SER A 148 -0.12 -2.32 9.33
C SER A 148 0.61 -0.99 9.60
N ILE A 149 0.31 0.05 8.82
CA ILE A 149 0.89 1.39 9.01
C ILE A 149 0.33 2.02 10.28
N TRP A 150 -0.99 2.01 10.46
CA TRP A 150 -1.62 2.51 11.69
C TRP A 150 -1.05 1.80 12.92
N GLY A 151 -0.95 0.47 12.88
CA GLY A 151 -0.41 -0.31 13.99
C GLY A 151 1.05 -0.02 14.29
N LEU A 152 1.90 0.11 13.25
CA LEU A 152 3.32 0.44 13.40
C LEU A 152 3.51 1.79 14.09
N LEU A 153 2.82 2.83 13.63
CA LEU A 153 2.98 4.19 14.18
C LEU A 153 2.31 4.32 15.56
N LEU A 154 1.23 3.59 15.81
CA LEU A 154 0.65 3.48 17.15
C LEU A 154 1.66 2.83 18.13
N PHE A 155 2.39 1.80 17.68
CA PHE A 155 3.39 1.09 18.49
C PHE A 155 4.63 1.95 18.79
N PHE A 156 5.13 2.72 17.82
CA PHE A 156 6.42 3.42 17.93
C PHE A 156 6.36 4.94 18.14
N ARG A 157 5.18 5.57 17.98
CA ARG A 157 5.08 7.04 18.04
C ARG A 157 3.97 7.54 18.94
N PHE A 158 2.97 6.73 19.29
CA PHE A 158 1.96 7.16 20.24
C PHE A 158 2.60 7.48 21.61
N PRO A 159 2.23 8.58 22.29
CA PRO A 159 1.18 9.55 21.97
C PRO A 159 1.68 10.86 21.30
N ALA A 160 2.85 10.87 20.65
CA ALA A 160 3.40 12.07 20.01
C ALA A 160 2.43 12.68 19.00
N MET A 161 2.25 14.00 18.97
CA MET A 161 1.22 14.69 18.18
C MET A 161 1.25 14.45 16.66
N ASP A 162 2.31 13.86 16.14
CA ASP A 162 2.53 13.56 14.73
C ASP A 162 2.31 12.08 14.37
N TRP A 163 1.99 11.22 15.34
CA TRP A 163 1.88 9.76 15.18
C TRP A 163 0.91 9.36 14.06
N PHE A 164 -0.16 10.13 13.86
CA PHE A 164 -1.24 9.86 12.90
C PHE A 164 -0.99 10.44 11.50
N LEU A 165 0.02 11.30 11.30
CA LEU A 165 0.18 12.03 10.03
C LEU A 165 0.44 11.11 8.84
N LEU A 166 1.42 10.20 8.95
CA LEU A 166 1.70 9.24 7.87
C LEU A 166 0.59 8.20 7.69
N PRO A 167 -0.01 7.62 8.75
CA PRO A 167 -1.15 6.72 8.60
C PRO A 167 -2.33 7.37 7.86
N VAL A 168 -2.73 8.58 8.23
CA VAL A 168 -3.83 9.30 7.56
C VAL A 168 -3.49 9.58 6.10
N LEU A 169 -2.28 10.07 5.82
CA LEU A 169 -1.82 10.33 4.46
C LEU A 169 -1.87 9.07 3.59
N GLN A 170 -1.39 7.94 4.11
CA GLN A 170 -1.44 6.66 3.43
C GLN A 170 -2.87 6.19 3.22
N THR A 171 -3.75 6.31 4.23
CA THR A 171 -5.17 5.99 4.08
C THR A 171 -5.80 6.79 2.92
N VAL A 172 -5.54 8.10 2.84
CA VAL A 172 -6.02 8.94 1.73
C VAL A 172 -5.48 8.44 0.39
N TYR A 173 -4.18 8.17 0.30
CA TYR A 173 -3.55 7.64 -0.92
C TYR A 173 -4.11 6.30 -1.38
N TYR A 174 -4.43 5.39 -0.45
CA TYR A 174 -5.06 4.11 -0.78
C TYR A 174 -6.51 4.26 -1.23
N ILE A 175 -7.27 5.18 -0.62
CA ILE A 175 -8.64 5.50 -1.05
C ILE A 175 -8.62 6.10 -2.47
N LEU A 176 -7.79 7.12 -2.70
CA LEU A 176 -7.65 7.74 -4.01
C LEU A 176 -7.14 6.73 -5.05
N GLY A 177 -6.13 5.94 -4.70
CA GLY A 177 -5.60 4.86 -5.55
C GLY A 177 -6.69 3.89 -5.97
N SER A 178 -7.49 3.37 -5.02
CA SER A 178 -8.60 2.47 -5.35
C SER A 178 -9.67 3.08 -6.26
N HIS A 179 -9.89 4.40 -6.18
CA HIS A 179 -10.84 5.09 -7.05
C HIS A 179 -10.27 5.32 -8.46
N PHE A 180 -8.96 5.57 -8.56
CA PHE A 180 -8.29 5.85 -9.82
C PHE A 180 -7.78 4.60 -10.54
N GLU A 181 -7.63 3.47 -9.85
CA GLU A 181 -7.38 2.18 -10.52
C GLU A 181 -8.61 1.79 -11.35
N GLY A 182 -8.39 1.26 -12.55
CA GLY A 182 -9.48 0.84 -13.43
C GLY A 182 -10.14 -0.45 -12.94
N ALA A 183 -11.40 -0.66 -13.30
CA ALA A 183 -12.07 -1.94 -13.07
C ALA A 183 -11.28 -3.06 -13.78
N GLU A 184 -11.02 -4.14 -13.06
CA GLU A 184 -10.23 -5.23 -13.60
C GLU A 184 -11.10 -6.11 -14.53
N PRO A 185 -10.64 -6.41 -15.75
CA PRO A 185 -11.36 -7.30 -16.65
C PRO A 185 -11.63 -8.67 -16.00
N GLY A 186 -12.89 -9.08 -15.97
CA GLY A 186 -13.40 -10.32 -15.37
C GLY A 186 -13.55 -10.29 -13.84
N SER A 187 -13.32 -9.15 -13.18
CA SER A 187 -13.56 -9.04 -11.74
C SER A 187 -15.05 -9.00 -11.39
N PRO A 188 -15.44 -9.35 -10.15
CA PRO A 188 -16.83 -9.23 -9.70
C PRO A 188 -17.41 -7.82 -9.90
N ASP A 189 -16.57 -6.80 -9.77
CA ASP A 189 -16.91 -5.38 -9.91
C ASP A 189 -17.32 -5.02 -11.35
N GLU A 190 -16.61 -5.56 -12.35
CA GLU A 190 -16.97 -5.39 -13.76
C GLU A 190 -18.25 -6.18 -14.08
N ALA A 191 -18.42 -7.38 -13.54
CA ALA A 191 -19.63 -8.18 -13.72
C ALA A 191 -20.86 -7.47 -13.12
N GLU A 192 -20.73 -6.84 -11.96
CA GLU A 192 -21.78 -6.04 -11.32
C GLU A 192 -22.08 -4.77 -12.12
N THR A 193 -21.05 -4.03 -12.54
CA THR A 193 -21.20 -2.82 -13.38
C THR A 193 -21.87 -3.14 -14.73
N ALA A 194 -21.48 -4.25 -15.37
CA ALA A 194 -22.11 -4.72 -16.60
C ALA A 194 -23.57 -5.14 -16.38
N ALA A 195 -23.89 -5.75 -15.23
CA ALA A 195 -25.26 -6.11 -14.88
C ALA A 195 -26.14 -4.89 -14.60
N GLU A 196 -25.60 -3.82 -14.01
CA GLU A 196 -26.31 -2.55 -13.80
C GLU A 196 -26.55 -1.79 -15.10
N ALA A 197 -25.58 -1.76 -16.03
CA ALA A 197 -25.71 -1.07 -17.32
C ALA A 197 -26.78 -1.67 -18.25
N VAL A 198 -27.25 -2.89 -17.97
CA VAL A 198 -28.28 -3.60 -18.75
C VAL A 198 -29.69 -3.45 -18.13
N ARG A 199 -29.82 -2.84 -16.94
CA ARG A 199 -31.10 -2.56 -16.27
C ARG A 199 -31.63 -1.17 -16.60
#